data_AF-A0A0Q6NP24-F1
#
_entry.id   AF-A0A0Q6NP24-F1
#
_cell.length_a   1.000
_cell.length_b   1.000
_cell.length_c   1.000
_cell.angle_alpha   90.00
_cell.angle_beta   90.00
_cell.angle_gamma   90.00
#
_symmetry.space_group_name_H-M   'P 1'
#
loop_
_entity.id
_entity.type
_entity.pdbx_description
1 polymer ?
#
loop_
_entity_poly.entity_id
_entity_poly.type
_entity_poly.pdbx_seq_one_letter_code
_entity_poly.pdbx_strand_id
1 'polypeptide(L)'
;MVSKTVANLESVRSAYQQLLARGNSPSAANVLKLTGGSKSTVLKHLAVVRSERLNASHDDDPSASFLADIAEPVLKKLWAAAKRHAEGALAAEVREFRAAYAGLREDFELLEASEEAATKRAELAENRLDQLLQSTSELQAAAQLFRAQASAVSSSLPAPTAAVPEETSTLLALLAVLSGADEPIATKVLYAELEAQGHKPHEAQKARTHSIDRGYIGLSLTEKGRNRVRRDEPKAAAS
;
A
#
# COMPACT_ATOMS: atom_id res chain seq x y z
N MET A 1 -46.61 75.94 59.00
CA MET A 1 -46.10 74.59 59.30
C MET A 1 -46.62 73.63 58.24
N VAL A 2 -45.78 73.20 57.31
CA VAL A 2 -46.19 72.24 56.26
C VAL A 2 -46.12 70.85 56.86
N SER A 3 -47.26 70.20 57.07
CA SER A 3 -47.31 68.80 57.50
C SER A 3 -46.59 67.95 56.46
N LYS A 4 -45.51 67.25 56.86
CA LYS A 4 -44.80 66.29 56.02
C LYS A 4 -45.75 65.12 55.74
N THR A 5 -46.50 65.17 54.65
CA THR A 5 -47.39 64.09 54.23
C THR A 5 -46.53 62.88 53.85
N VAL A 6 -46.60 61.81 54.64
CA VAL A 6 -45.87 60.57 54.39
C VAL A 6 -46.68 59.74 53.39
N ALA A 7 -46.08 59.39 52.25
CA ALA A 7 -46.71 58.47 51.29
C ALA A 7 -46.80 57.07 51.91
N ASN A 8 -48.02 56.58 52.15
CA ASN A 8 -48.31 55.21 52.57
C ASN A 8 -48.68 54.33 51.35
N LEU A 9 -48.60 53.01 51.50
CA LEU A 9 -48.91 52.05 50.42
C LEU A 9 -50.32 52.25 49.84
N GLU A 10 -51.32 52.50 50.69
CA GLU A 10 -52.72 52.68 50.28
C GLU A 10 -52.95 53.96 49.47
N SER A 11 -52.32 55.09 49.84
CA SER A 11 -52.39 56.32 49.06
C SER A 11 -51.73 56.15 47.68
N VAL A 12 -50.61 55.42 47.61
CA VAL A 12 -49.94 55.09 46.35
C VAL A 12 -50.81 54.18 45.49
N ARG A 13 -51.49 53.19 46.08
CA ARG A 13 -52.44 52.30 45.38
C ARG A 13 -53.64 53.08 44.83
N SER A 14 -54.23 53.97 45.63
CA SER A 14 -55.35 54.83 45.22
C SER A 14 -54.93 55.82 44.12
N ALA A 15 -53.78 56.49 44.27
CA ALA A 15 -53.26 57.40 43.25
C ALA A 15 -52.92 56.68 41.94
N TYR A 16 -52.38 55.45 42.01
CA TYR A 16 -52.13 54.60 40.85
C TYR A 16 -53.44 54.26 40.11
N GLN A 17 -54.49 53.88 40.83
CA GLN A 17 -55.82 53.62 40.24
C GLN A 17 -56.46 54.87 39.65
N GLN A 18 -56.36 56.03 40.32
CA GLN A 18 -56.88 57.29 39.82
C GLN A 18 -56.17 57.74 38.54
N LEU A 19 -54.85 57.55 38.42
CA LEU A 19 -54.12 57.87 37.20
C LEU A 19 -54.56 56.98 36.03
N LEU A 20 -54.75 55.68 36.28
CA LEU A 20 -55.27 54.76 35.26
C LEU A 20 -56.70 55.09 34.84
N ALA A 21 -57.59 55.40 35.78
CA ALA A 21 -58.97 55.80 35.49
C ALA A 21 -59.05 57.08 34.65
N ARG A 22 -58.03 57.95 34.76
CA ARG A 22 -57.88 59.18 33.97
C ARG A 22 -57.10 58.98 32.67
N GLY A 23 -56.75 57.75 32.29
CA GLY A 23 -55.97 57.44 31.08
C GLY A 23 -54.51 57.90 31.12
N ASN A 24 -53.99 58.27 32.29
CA ASN A 24 -52.61 58.76 32.45
C ASN A 24 -51.66 57.66 32.88
N SER A 25 -50.41 57.72 32.42
CA SER A 25 -49.38 56.76 32.81
C SER A 25 -49.03 56.88 34.31
N PRO A 26 -49.16 55.80 35.10
CA PRO A 26 -48.86 55.80 36.52
C PRO A 26 -47.34 55.71 36.77
N SER A 27 -46.66 56.81 36.50
CA SER A 27 -45.23 57.01 36.78
C SER A 27 -45.01 57.51 38.22
N ALA A 28 -43.83 57.28 38.78
CA ALA A 28 -43.49 57.74 40.13
C ALA A 28 -43.59 59.28 40.29
N ALA A 29 -43.31 60.03 39.22
CA ALA A 29 -43.47 61.49 39.23
C ALA A 29 -44.95 61.91 39.30
N ASN A 30 -45.84 61.20 38.60
CA ASN A 30 -47.27 61.49 38.60
C ASN A 30 -47.94 61.06 39.89
N VAL A 31 -47.53 59.93 40.47
CA VAL A 31 -48.03 59.47 41.77
C VAL A 31 -47.57 60.41 42.88
N LEU A 32 -46.31 60.87 42.85
CA LEU A 32 -45.78 61.81 43.85
C LEU A 32 -46.55 63.14 43.86
N LYS A 33 -47.04 63.61 42.70
CA LYS A 33 -47.90 64.81 42.63
C LYS A 33 -49.24 64.63 43.34
N LEU A 34 -49.74 63.40 43.48
CA LEU A 34 -51.03 63.09 44.10
C LEU A 34 -50.90 62.70 45.58
N THR A 35 -49.84 61.98 45.95
CA THR A 35 -49.66 61.45 47.32
C THR A 35 -48.74 62.30 48.19
N GLY A 36 -47.87 63.11 47.58
CA GLY A 36 -46.74 63.73 48.28
C GLY A 36 -45.67 62.72 48.72
N GLY A 37 -44.82 63.13 49.66
CA GLY A 37 -43.75 62.31 50.23
C GLY A 37 -42.43 62.33 49.45
N SER A 38 -41.50 61.44 49.83
CA SER A 38 -40.23 61.27 49.12
C SER A 38 -40.36 60.31 47.93
N LYS A 39 -39.67 60.63 46.84
CA LYS A 39 -39.64 59.80 45.62
C LYS A 39 -39.21 58.36 45.89
N SER A 40 -38.29 58.15 46.82
CA SER A 40 -37.82 56.82 47.21
C SER A 40 -38.92 55.96 47.85
N THR A 41 -39.75 56.54 48.71
CA THR A 41 -40.86 55.83 49.37
C THR A 41 -41.99 55.52 48.38
N VAL A 42 -42.31 56.47 47.49
CA VAL A 42 -43.29 56.24 46.41
C VAL A 42 -42.83 55.13 45.47
N LEU A 43 -41.56 55.11 45.07
CA LEU A 43 -41.01 54.05 44.22
C LEU A 43 -41.10 52.67 44.88
N LYS A 44 -40.78 52.56 46.18
CA LYS A 44 -40.91 51.31 46.93
C LYS A 44 -42.35 50.78 46.92
N HIS A 45 -43.33 51.64 47.21
CA HIS A 45 -44.74 51.24 47.22
C HIS A 45 -45.30 50.96 45.81
N LEU A 46 -44.84 51.70 44.80
CA LEU A 46 -45.26 51.50 43.42
C LEU A 46 -44.72 50.20 42.83
N ALA A 47 -43.54 49.75 43.26
CA ALA A 47 -43.01 48.43 42.92
C ALA A 47 -43.92 47.31 43.45
N VAL A 48 -44.37 47.41 44.71
CA VAL A 48 -45.29 46.44 45.33
C VAL A 48 -46.62 46.38 44.58
N VAL A 49 -47.24 47.52 44.25
CA VAL A 49 -48.50 47.56 43.50
C VAL A 49 -48.35 46.95 42.10
N ARG A 50 -47.19 47.13 41.45
CA ARG A 50 -46.92 46.52 40.13
C ARG A 50 -46.72 45.00 40.23
N SER A 51 -45.99 44.50 41.24
CA SER A 51 -45.83 43.06 41.44
C SER A 51 -47.14 42.37 41.80
N GLU A 52 -48.00 43.00 42.62
CA GLU A 52 -49.33 42.48 42.94
C GLU A 52 -50.19 42.31 41.67
N ARG A 53 -50.12 43.26 40.74
CA ARG A 53 -50.84 43.17 39.47
C ARG A 53 -50.25 42.17 38.49
N LEU A 54 -48.92 42.10 38.38
CA LEU A 54 -48.28 41.09 37.53
C LEU A 54 -48.65 39.69 37.98
N ASN A 55 -48.63 39.43 39.29
CA ASN A 55 -49.01 38.14 39.86
C ASN A 55 -50.53 37.85 39.74
N ALA A 56 -51.37 38.88 39.63
CA ALA A 56 -52.81 38.72 39.40
C ALA A 56 -53.18 38.50 37.91
N SER A 57 -52.25 38.71 36.98
CA SER A 57 -52.46 38.56 35.52
C SER A 57 -51.86 37.26 34.94
N HIS A 58 -51.44 36.30 35.76
CA HIS A 58 -50.72 35.09 35.30
C HIS A 58 -51.58 33.82 35.13
N ASP A 59 -52.91 33.95 35.00
CA ASP A 59 -53.79 32.78 34.77
C ASP A 59 -54.01 32.43 33.28
N ASP A 60 -53.45 33.18 32.33
CA ASP A 60 -53.57 32.87 30.90
C ASP A 60 -52.32 32.13 30.39
N ASP A 61 -52.16 30.87 30.78
CA ASP A 61 -51.30 29.95 30.05
C ASP A 61 -51.79 29.88 28.59
N PRO A 62 -50.91 30.10 27.58
CA PRO A 62 -51.34 30.04 26.19
C PRO A 62 -51.91 28.66 25.89
N SER A 63 -53.16 28.62 25.40
CA SER A 63 -53.85 27.37 25.09
C SER A 63 -52.97 26.43 24.24
N ALA A 64 -53.00 25.13 24.53
CA ALA A 64 -52.21 24.14 23.80
C ALA A 64 -52.44 24.19 22.28
N SER A 65 -53.64 24.59 21.83
CA SER A 65 -53.96 24.82 20.41
C SER A 65 -53.16 25.98 19.80
N PHE A 66 -53.02 27.10 20.51
CA PHE A 66 -52.23 28.24 20.03
C PHE A 66 -50.75 27.90 19.91
N LEU A 67 -50.21 27.13 20.87
CA LEU A 67 -48.83 26.63 20.80
C LEU A 67 -48.65 25.62 19.66
N ALA A 68 -49.63 24.74 19.43
CA ALA A 68 -49.60 23.80 18.32
C ALA A 68 -49.64 24.50 16.96
N ASP A 69 -50.48 25.52 16.78
CA ASP A 69 -50.60 26.28 15.53
C ASP A 69 -49.30 27.01 15.16
N ILE A 70 -48.55 27.48 16.16
CA ILE A 70 -47.24 28.12 15.96
C ILE A 70 -46.13 27.08 15.76
N ALA A 71 -46.18 25.95 16.49
CA ALA A 71 -45.15 24.93 16.44
C ALA A 71 -45.23 24.05 15.16
N GLU A 72 -46.42 23.75 14.66
CA GLU A 72 -46.63 22.89 13.49
C GLU A 72 -45.85 23.33 12.24
N PRO A 73 -45.87 24.60 11.80
CA PRO A 73 -45.09 25.03 10.65
C PRO A 73 -43.57 24.94 10.88
N VAL A 74 -43.12 25.14 12.13
CA VAL A 74 -41.70 24.99 12.50
C VAL A 74 -41.29 23.52 12.44
N LEU A 75 -42.11 22.63 13.00
CA LEU A 75 -41.89 21.17 12.97
C LEU A 75 -41.90 20.64 11.54
N LYS A 76 -42.83 21.09 10.68
CA LYS A 76 -42.86 20.72 9.26
C LYS A 76 -41.59 21.15 8.53
N LYS A 77 -41.09 22.36 8.79
CA LYS A 77 -39.83 22.85 8.21
C LYS A 77 -38.63 22.05 8.70
N LEU A 78 -38.56 21.77 10.01
CA LEU A 78 -37.49 20.95 10.59
C LEU A 78 -37.50 19.54 10.01
N TRP A 79 -38.67 18.91 9.90
CA TRP A 79 -38.82 17.59 9.29
C TRP A 79 -38.41 17.59 7.82
N ALA A 80 -38.84 18.58 7.03
CA ALA A 80 -38.45 18.70 5.63
C ALA A 80 -36.93 18.90 5.47
N ALA A 81 -36.30 19.68 6.35
CA ALA A 81 -34.85 19.87 6.37
C ALA A 81 -34.12 18.57 6.74
N ALA A 82 -34.57 17.88 7.79
CA ALA A 82 -34.03 16.59 8.20
C ALA A 82 -34.14 15.53 7.09
N LYS A 83 -35.30 15.47 6.42
CA LYS A 83 -35.53 14.58 5.29
C LYS A 83 -34.57 14.85 4.14
N ARG A 84 -34.40 16.12 3.73
CA ARG A 84 -33.43 16.50 2.68
C ARG A 84 -32.00 16.14 3.05
N HIS A 85 -31.62 16.33 4.32
CA HIS A 85 -30.29 15.97 4.80
C HIS A 85 -30.07 14.45 4.75
N ALA A 86 -31.06 13.66 5.19
CA ALA A 86 -31.00 12.20 5.14
C ALA A 86 -30.95 11.67 3.69
N GLU A 87 -31.78 12.22 2.81
CA GLU A 87 -31.76 11.87 1.37
C GLU A 87 -30.41 12.22 0.72
N GLY A 88 -29.84 13.38 1.06
CA GLY A 88 -28.53 13.80 0.56
C GLY A 88 -27.39 12.90 1.05
N ALA A 89 -27.40 12.52 2.33
CA ALA A 89 -26.43 11.60 2.90
C ALA A 89 -26.52 10.21 2.25
N LEU A 90 -27.74 9.66 2.13
CA LEU A 90 -27.97 8.38 1.47
C LEU A 90 -27.51 8.39 0.00
N ALA A 91 -27.78 9.48 -0.73
CA ALA A 91 -27.33 9.62 -2.10
C ALA A 91 -25.80 9.78 -2.24
N ALA A 92 -25.12 10.30 -1.21
CA ALA A 92 -23.66 10.33 -1.16
C ALA A 92 -23.11 8.92 -0.90
N GLU A 93 -23.61 8.22 0.12
CA GLU A 93 -23.22 6.84 0.42
C GLU A 93 -23.44 5.91 -0.78
N VAL A 94 -24.59 5.98 -1.46
CA VAL A 94 -24.86 5.17 -2.65
C VAL A 94 -23.87 5.47 -3.78
N ARG A 95 -23.42 6.72 -3.94
CA ARG A 95 -22.40 7.07 -4.94
C ARG A 95 -21.03 6.50 -4.56
N GLU A 96 -20.65 6.59 -3.29
CA GLU A 96 -19.41 6.02 -2.78
C GLU A 96 -19.39 4.49 -2.94
N PHE A 97 -20.49 3.81 -2.56
CA PHE A 97 -20.64 2.36 -2.77
C PHE A 97 -20.55 1.97 -4.24
N ARG A 98 -21.17 2.75 -5.14
CA ARG A 98 -21.07 2.47 -6.60
C ARG A 98 -19.66 2.66 -7.12
N ALA A 99 -18.94 3.69 -6.67
CA ALA A 99 -17.56 3.91 -7.06
C ALA A 99 -16.64 2.79 -6.54
N ALA A 100 -16.81 2.40 -5.28
CA ALA A 100 -16.07 1.28 -4.68
C ALA A 100 -16.35 -0.04 -5.40
N TYR A 101 -17.62 -0.31 -5.74
CA TYR A 101 -17.99 -1.51 -6.51
C TYR A 101 -17.41 -1.52 -7.92
N ALA A 102 -17.39 -0.36 -8.60
CA ALA A 102 -16.76 -0.23 -9.91
C ALA A 102 -15.25 -0.51 -9.84
N GLY A 103 -14.55 0.08 -8.87
CA GLY A 103 -13.12 -0.18 -8.65
C GLY A 103 -12.84 -1.66 -8.34
N LEU A 104 -13.64 -2.26 -7.45
CA LEU A 104 -13.50 -3.69 -7.13
C LEU A 104 -13.72 -4.58 -8.35
N ARG A 105 -14.66 -4.21 -9.23
CA ARG A 105 -14.90 -4.94 -10.48
C ARG A 105 -13.70 -4.83 -11.43
N GLU A 106 -13.13 -3.65 -11.60
CA GLU A 106 -11.92 -3.45 -12.42
C GLU A 106 -10.74 -4.27 -11.86
N ASP A 107 -10.56 -4.29 -10.54
CA ASP A 107 -9.52 -5.10 -9.89
C ASP A 107 -9.72 -6.61 -10.15
N PHE A 108 -10.97 -7.09 -10.12
CA PHE A 108 -11.30 -8.48 -10.45
C PHE A 108 -10.99 -8.82 -11.91
N GLU A 109 -11.36 -7.94 -12.85
CA GLU A 109 -11.10 -8.15 -14.28
C GLU A 109 -9.57 -8.16 -14.56
N LEU A 110 -8.79 -7.31 -13.87
CA LEU A 110 -7.33 -7.32 -13.94
C LEU A 110 -6.72 -8.60 -13.34
N LEU A 111 -7.25 -9.05 -12.21
CA LEU A 111 -6.78 -10.26 -11.55
C LEU A 111 -7.04 -11.49 -12.43
N GLU A 112 -8.24 -11.61 -13.00
CA GLU A 112 -8.61 -12.70 -13.92
C GLU A 112 -7.68 -12.72 -15.15
N ALA A 113 -7.45 -11.57 -15.78
CA ALA A 113 -6.50 -11.47 -16.90
C ALA A 113 -5.05 -11.86 -16.49
N SER A 114 -4.65 -11.55 -15.25
CA SER A 114 -3.34 -11.92 -14.73
C SER A 114 -3.21 -13.42 -14.45
N GLU A 115 -4.28 -14.07 -13.96
CA GLU A 115 -4.34 -15.51 -13.76
C GLU A 115 -4.34 -16.26 -15.10
N GLU A 116 -5.09 -15.79 -16.09
CA GLU A 116 -5.03 -16.33 -17.46
C GLU A 116 -3.63 -16.22 -18.07
N ALA A 117 -2.93 -15.11 -17.83
CA ALA A 117 -1.55 -14.96 -18.31
C ALA A 117 -0.58 -15.88 -17.56
N ALA A 118 -0.78 -16.09 -16.25
CA ALA A 118 0.03 -16.98 -15.44
C ALA A 118 -0.16 -18.45 -15.84
N THR A 119 -1.41 -18.88 -16.05
CA THR A 119 -1.76 -20.23 -16.50
C THR A 119 -1.16 -20.54 -17.86
N LYS A 120 -1.32 -19.63 -18.85
CA LYS A 120 -0.67 -19.77 -20.17
C LYS A 120 0.86 -19.89 -20.07
N ARG A 121 1.50 -19.14 -19.17
CA ARG A 121 2.95 -19.25 -18.94
C ARG A 121 3.34 -20.59 -18.30
N ALA A 122 2.53 -21.09 -17.38
CA ALA A 122 2.74 -22.39 -16.76
C ALA A 122 2.63 -23.51 -17.80
N GLU A 123 1.59 -23.51 -18.63
CA GLU A 123 1.41 -24.47 -19.73
C GLU A 123 2.59 -24.44 -20.72
N LEU A 124 3.08 -23.25 -21.10
CA LEU A 124 4.26 -23.14 -21.96
C LEU A 124 5.53 -23.68 -21.30
N ALA A 125 5.69 -23.46 -19.99
CA ALA A 125 6.82 -23.98 -19.24
C ALA A 125 6.77 -25.51 -19.12
N GLU A 126 5.60 -26.09 -18.87
CA GLU A 126 5.37 -27.54 -18.83
C GLU A 126 5.67 -28.17 -20.19
N ASN A 127 5.13 -27.63 -21.28
CA ASN A 127 5.43 -28.10 -22.64
C ASN A 127 6.92 -28.07 -22.95
N ARG A 128 7.62 -27.02 -22.52
CA ARG A 128 9.09 -26.91 -22.71
C ARG A 128 9.84 -27.92 -21.86
N LEU A 129 9.37 -28.18 -20.63
CA LEU A 129 9.94 -29.19 -19.75
C LEU A 129 9.81 -30.58 -20.38
N ASP A 130 8.64 -30.92 -20.93
CA ASP A 130 8.41 -32.19 -21.63
C ASP A 130 9.32 -32.35 -22.86
N GLN A 131 9.49 -31.30 -23.65
CA GLN A 131 10.43 -31.30 -24.79
C GLN A 131 11.87 -31.53 -24.33
N LEU A 132 12.29 -30.89 -23.23
CA LEU A 132 13.62 -31.10 -22.66
C LEU A 132 13.78 -32.52 -22.14
N LEU A 133 12.79 -33.08 -21.45
CA LEU A 133 12.81 -34.46 -21.00
C LEU A 133 12.93 -35.45 -22.17
N GLN A 134 12.17 -35.24 -23.24
CA GLN A 134 12.28 -36.06 -24.46
C GLN A 134 13.68 -35.98 -25.06
N SER A 135 14.21 -34.77 -25.26
CA SER A 135 15.57 -34.57 -25.81
C SER A 135 16.67 -35.20 -24.94
N THR A 136 16.55 -35.12 -23.61
CA THR A 136 17.52 -35.76 -22.70
C THR A 136 17.45 -37.28 -22.76
N SER A 137 16.25 -37.85 -22.91
CA SER A 137 16.07 -39.30 -23.09
C SER A 137 16.67 -39.79 -24.40
N GLU A 138 16.50 -39.05 -25.50
CA GLU A 138 17.10 -39.36 -26.81
C GLU A 138 18.63 -39.28 -26.77
N LEU A 139 19.17 -38.21 -26.16
CA LEU A 139 20.62 -38.06 -25.98
C LEU A 139 21.21 -39.16 -25.09
N GLN A 140 20.48 -39.58 -24.04
CA GLN A 140 20.92 -40.66 -23.18
C GLN A 140 20.93 -42.01 -23.92
N ALA A 141 19.92 -42.29 -24.75
CA ALA A 141 19.90 -43.46 -25.61
C ALA A 141 21.04 -43.45 -26.64
N ALA A 142 21.29 -42.31 -27.29
CA ALA A 142 22.41 -42.15 -28.21
C ALA A 142 23.76 -42.35 -27.51
N ALA A 143 23.96 -41.77 -26.32
CA ALA A 143 25.17 -41.94 -25.53
C ALA A 143 25.41 -43.41 -25.13
N GLN A 144 24.36 -44.16 -24.82
CA GLN A 144 24.46 -45.60 -24.56
C GLN A 144 24.90 -46.39 -25.80
N LEU A 145 24.35 -46.06 -26.98
CA LEU A 145 24.77 -46.67 -28.24
C LEU A 145 26.25 -46.37 -28.56
N PHE A 146 26.68 -45.12 -28.39
CA PHE A 146 28.09 -44.75 -28.58
C PHE A 146 29.02 -45.45 -27.59
N ARG A 147 28.61 -45.59 -26.32
CA ARG A 147 29.37 -46.37 -25.32
C ARG A 147 29.47 -47.84 -25.70
N ALA A 148 28.39 -48.45 -26.18
CA ALA A 148 28.39 -49.83 -26.65
C ALA A 148 29.35 -50.00 -27.86
N GLN A 149 29.29 -49.10 -28.83
CA GLN A 149 30.21 -49.10 -29.98
C GLN A 149 31.67 -48.91 -29.56
N ALA A 150 31.95 -47.94 -28.68
CA ALA A 150 33.29 -47.71 -28.16
C ALA A 150 33.84 -48.94 -27.41
N SER A 151 33.00 -49.61 -26.62
CA SER A 151 33.38 -50.86 -25.94
C SER A 151 33.65 -52.00 -26.92
N ALA A 152 32.84 -52.14 -27.98
CA ALA A 152 33.05 -53.13 -29.03
C ALA A 152 34.37 -52.88 -29.77
N VAL A 153 34.62 -51.63 -30.18
CA VAL A 153 35.89 -51.23 -30.82
C VAL A 153 37.07 -51.51 -29.89
N SER A 154 36.99 -51.10 -28.62
CA SER A 154 38.03 -51.36 -27.62
C SER A 154 38.31 -52.84 -27.42
N SER A 155 37.29 -53.70 -27.49
CA SER A 155 37.46 -55.16 -27.36
C SER A 155 38.01 -55.82 -28.64
N SER A 156 37.85 -55.18 -29.79
CA SER A 156 38.38 -55.64 -31.09
C SER A 156 39.82 -55.18 -31.35
N LEU A 157 40.32 -54.19 -30.60
CA LEU A 157 41.70 -53.78 -30.67
C LEU A 157 42.59 -54.87 -30.02
N PRO A 158 43.64 -55.34 -30.69
CA PRO A 158 44.56 -56.32 -30.11
C PRO A 158 45.18 -55.76 -28.83
N ALA A 159 45.35 -56.61 -27.81
CA ALA A 159 46.06 -56.25 -26.59
C ALA A 159 47.42 -55.63 -26.99
N PRO A 160 47.85 -54.52 -26.34
CA PRO A 160 49.08 -53.83 -26.73
C PRO A 160 50.26 -54.79 -26.58
N THR A 161 50.67 -55.39 -27.69
CA THR A 161 51.93 -56.13 -27.78
C THR A 161 53.04 -55.13 -27.55
N ALA A 162 53.82 -55.40 -26.50
CA ALA A 162 54.91 -54.56 -26.00
C ALA A 162 55.80 -54.02 -27.14
N ALA A 163 55.67 -52.72 -27.39
CA ALA A 163 56.57 -51.78 -28.06
C ALA A 163 55.71 -50.74 -28.81
N VAL A 164 55.14 -49.80 -28.06
CA VAL A 164 54.38 -48.69 -28.63
C VAL A 164 55.32 -47.48 -28.75
N PRO A 165 55.55 -46.93 -29.96
CA PRO A 165 56.39 -45.73 -30.15
C PRO A 165 55.80 -44.52 -29.41
N GLU A 166 56.67 -43.61 -28.93
CA GLU A 166 56.32 -42.48 -28.06
C GLU A 166 55.16 -41.60 -28.59
N GLU A 167 54.96 -41.54 -29.90
CA GLU A 167 53.92 -40.76 -30.59
C GLU A 167 52.48 -41.22 -30.29
N THR A 168 52.29 -42.49 -29.90
CA THR A 168 50.97 -43.04 -29.58
C THR A 168 50.56 -42.80 -28.12
N SER A 169 51.53 -42.43 -27.26
CA SER A 169 51.28 -42.12 -25.85
C SER A 169 50.58 -40.78 -25.67
N THR A 170 50.86 -39.81 -26.54
CA THR A 170 50.26 -38.47 -26.53
C THR A 170 48.81 -38.49 -26.97
N LEU A 171 48.45 -39.29 -27.98
CA LEU A 171 47.05 -39.47 -28.40
C LEU A 171 46.20 -40.18 -27.34
N LEU A 172 46.74 -41.21 -26.67
CA LEU A 172 46.05 -41.87 -25.55
C LEU A 172 45.88 -40.95 -24.34
N ALA A 173 46.87 -40.11 -24.05
CA ALA A 173 46.77 -39.08 -23.02
C ALA A 173 45.71 -38.02 -23.37
N LEU A 174 45.63 -37.60 -24.64
CA LEU A 174 44.62 -36.64 -25.12
C LEU A 174 43.19 -37.23 -25.03
N LEU A 175 43.03 -38.52 -25.33
CA LEU A 175 41.75 -39.22 -25.24
C LEU A 175 41.28 -39.41 -23.79
N ALA A 176 42.22 -39.64 -22.87
CA ALA A 176 41.94 -39.69 -21.42
C ALA A 176 41.51 -38.33 -20.86
N VAL A 177 42.06 -37.22 -21.37
CA VAL A 177 41.65 -35.85 -21.01
C VAL A 177 40.26 -35.50 -21.57
N LEU A 178 39.94 -35.94 -22.79
CA LEU A 178 38.62 -35.69 -23.40
C LEU A 178 37.50 -36.54 -22.80
N SER A 179 37.81 -37.66 -22.15
CA SER A 179 36.82 -38.55 -21.52
C SER A 179 36.45 -38.17 -20.07
N GLY A 180 37.00 -37.06 -19.54
CA GLY A 180 36.61 -36.52 -18.24
C GLY A 180 37.12 -37.34 -17.05
N ALA A 181 38.21 -38.09 -17.22
CA ALA A 181 38.87 -38.76 -16.09
C ALA A 181 39.55 -37.71 -15.19
N ASP A 182 39.12 -37.62 -13.93
CA ASP A 182 39.72 -36.76 -12.90
C ASP A 182 41.24 -37.08 -12.75
N GLU A 183 42.07 -36.03 -12.84
CA GLU A 183 43.55 -36.07 -12.96
C GLU A 183 44.28 -36.92 -11.89
N PRO A 184 45.39 -37.62 -12.25
CA PRO A 184 46.74 -37.01 -12.15
C PRO A 184 47.74 -37.41 -13.27
N ILE A 185 47.29 -38.05 -14.36
CA ILE A 185 48.18 -38.55 -15.42
C ILE A 185 48.60 -37.41 -16.37
N ALA A 186 47.70 -36.46 -16.65
CA ALA A 186 47.95 -35.34 -17.57
C ALA A 186 49.11 -34.43 -17.11
N THR A 187 49.33 -34.29 -15.80
CA THR A 187 50.33 -33.37 -15.25
C THR A 187 51.76 -33.85 -15.49
N LYS A 188 52.05 -35.15 -15.33
CA LYS A 188 53.41 -35.68 -15.53
C LYS A 188 53.83 -35.66 -17.00
N VAL A 189 52.90 -35.95 -17.91
CA VAL A 189 53.15 -35.95 -19.35
C VAL A 189 53.42 -34.53 -19.86
N LEU A 190 52.65 -33.56 -19.39
CA LEU A 190 52.78 -32.16 -19.83
C LEU A 190 54.08 -31.51 -19.33
N TYR A 191 54.58 -31.89 -18.15
CA TYR A 191 55.91 -31.45 -17.69
C TYR A 191 57.04 -32.10 -18.48
N ALA A 192 56.91 -33.39 -18.84
CA ALA A 192 57.91 -34.07 -19.66
C ALA A 192 58.02 -33.47 -21.07
N GLU A 193 56.91 -33.09 -21.70
CA GLU A 193 56.93 -32.40 -23.00
C GLU A 193 57.54 -31.01 -22.94
N LEU A 194 57.27 -30.24 -21.89
CA LEU A 194 57.85 -28.90 -21.72
C LEU A 194 59.35 -28.94 -21.43
N GLU A 195 59.81 -29.96 -20.68
CA GLU A 195 61.24 -30.22 -20.50
C GLU A 195 61.91 -30.65 -21.81
N ALA A 196 61.25 -31.48 -22.63
CA ALA A 196 61.74 -31.88 -23.96
C ALA A 196 61.86 -30.69 -24.93
N GLN A 197 61.03 -29.65 -24.77
CA GLN A 197 61.11 -28.40 -25.52
C GLN A 197 62.15 -27.40 -24.95
N GLY A 198 62.89 -27.79 -23.90
CA GLY A 198 63.98 -27.00 -23.32
C GLY A 198 63.53 -25.94 -22.31
N HIS A 199 62.26 -25.95 -21.89
CA HIS A 199 61.76 -25.03 -20.87
C HIS A 199 62.12 -25.52 -19.47
N LYS A 200 62.55 -24.60 -18.60
CA LYS A 200 62.85 -24.95 -17.20
C LYS A 200 61.53 -25.24 -16.46
N PRO A 201 61.48 -26.23 -15.56
CA PRO A 201 60.25 -26.65 -14.87
C PRO A 201 59.55 -25.50 -14.12
N HIS A 202 60.36 -24.59 -13.56
CA HIS A 202 59.87 -23.41 -12.85
C HIS A 202 59.15 -22.40 -13.77
N GLU A 203 59.55 -22.31 -15.04
CA GLU A 203 58.91 -21.43 -16.04
C GLU A 203 57.56 -22.02 -16.50
N ALA A 204 57.51 -23.34 -16.70
CA ALA A 204 56.28 -24.08 -17.00
C ALA A 204 55.24 -23.94 -15.86
N GLN A 205 55.69 -24.07 -14.61
CA GLN A 205 54.82 -23.89 -13.45
C GLN A 205 54.32 -22.44 -13.34
N LYS A 206 55.17 -21.45 -13.61
CA LYS A 206 54.78 -20.03 -13.61
C LYS A 206 53.78 -19.71 -14.74
N ALA A 207 53.95 -20.28 -15.93
CA ALA A 207 53.01 -20.15 -17.03
C ALA A 207 51.63 -20.76 -16.70
N ARG A 208 51.61 -21.91 -16.00
CA ARG A 208 50.38 -22.53 -15.51
C ARG A 208 49.67 -21.68 -14.46
N THR A 209 50.39 -21.15 -13.47
CA THR A 209 49.77 -20.25 -12.48
C THR A 209 49.16 -19.03 -13.16
N HIS A 210 49.84 -18.47 -14.16
CA HIS A 210 49.31 -17.37 -14.95
C HIS A 210 48.11 -17.75 -15.83
N SER A 211 48.05 -18.97 -16.38
CA SER A 211 46.89 -19.43 -17.16
C SER A 211 45.67 -19.66 -16.26
N ILE A 212 45.86 -20.27 -15.10
CA ILE A 212 44.82 -20.47 -14.08
C ILE A 212 44.31 -19.13 -13.54
N ASP A 213 45.21 -18.20 -13.20
CA ASP A 213 44.85 -16.85 -12.74
C ASP A 213 44.07 -16.06 -13.78
N ARG A 214 44.38 -16.30 -15.07
CA ARG A 214 43.65 -15.75 -16.22
C ARG A 214 42.34 -16.48 -16.51
N GLY A 215 42.05 -17.56 -15.79
CA GLY A 215 40.79 -18.28 -15.82
C GLY A 215 40.75 -19.47 -16.77
N TYR A 216 41.90 -19.97 -17.23
CA TYR A 216 42.02 -21.15 -18.09
C TYR A 216 42.38 -22.37 -17.22
N ILE A 217 41.53 -23.39 -17.21
CA ILE A 217 41.82 -24.69 -16.56
C ILE A 217 41.75 -25.77 -17.64
N GLY A 218 42.92 -26.28 -18.03
CA GLY A 218 43.04 -27.22 -19.16
C GLY A 218 42.53 -26.60 -20.46
N LEU A 219 41.61 -27.30 -21.13
CA LEU A 219 40.91 -26.83 -22.35
C LEU A 219 39.62 -26.04 -22.06
N SER A 220 39.30 -25.81 -20.79
CA SER A 220 38.06 -25.18 -20.36
C SER A 220 38.28 -23.77 -19.80
N LEU A 221 37.34 -22.87 -20.09
CA LEU A 221 37.30 -21.52 -19.52
C LEU A 221 36.46 -21.52 -18.25
N THR A 222 37.06 -21.11 -17.14
CA THR A 222 36.30 -20.76 -15.93
C THR A 222 35.38 -19.57 -16.21
N GLU A 223 34.41 -19.32 -15.35
CA GLU A 223 33.50 -18.17 -15.45
C GLU A 223 34.26 -16.83 -15.52
N LYS A 224 35.37 -16.71 -14.77
CA LYS A 224 36.29 -15.57 -14.82
C LYS A 224 36.97 -15.43 -16.18
N GLY A 225 37.38 -16.55 -16.78
CA GLY A 225 37.94 -16.60 -18.13
C GLY A 225 36.92 -16.21 -19.21
N ARG A 226 35.70 -16.77 -19.15
CA ARG A 226 34.60 -16.46 -20.08
C ARG A 226 34.24 -14.97 -20.06
N ASN A 227 34.21 -14.36 -18.87
CA ASN A 227 33.92 -12.93 -18.73
C ASN A 227 35.04 -12.02 -19.27
N ARG A 228 36.30 -12.49 -19.30
CA ARG A 228 37.41 -11.76 -19.91
C ARG A 228 37.37 -11.85 -21.44
N VAL A 229 37.17 -13.05 -21.99
CA VAL A 229 37.05 -13.23 -23.45
C VAL A 229 35.91 -12.37 -23.99
N ARG A 230 34.76 -12.30 -23.31
CA ARG A 230 33.65 -11.39 -23.67
C ARG A 230 33.98 -9.90 -23.61
N ARG A 231 34.97 -9.48 -22.80
CA ARG A 231 35.43 -8.09 -22.75
C ARG A 231 36.45 -7.77 -23.83
N ASP A 232 37.27 -8.76 -24.19
CA ASP A 232 38.36 -8.62 -25.14
C ASP A 232 37.92 -8.97 -26.58
N GLU A 233 36.74 -9.56 -26.77
CA GLU A 233 36.10 -9.72 -28.07
C GLU A 233 35.90 -8.32 -28.70
N PRO A 234 36.52 -8.05 -29.87
CA PRO A 234 36.28 -6.80 -30.56
C PRO A 234 34.79 -6.74 -30.88
N LYS A 235 34.13 -5.64 -30.47
CA LYS A 235 32.74 -5.35 -30.85
C LYS A 235 32.65 -5.38 -32.38
N ALA A 236 32.31 -6.55 -32.93
CA ALA A 236 31.98 -6.69 -34.33
C ALA A 236 30.87 -5.68 -34.61
N ALA A 237 31.13 -4.81 -35.58
CA ALA A 237 30.34 -3.65 -35.91
C ALA A 237 28.86 -4.03 -36.00
N ALA A 238 28.05 -3.42 -35.13
CA ALA A 238 26.60 -3.39 -35.28
C ALA A 238 26.32 -2.70 -36.64
N SER A 239 25.97 -3.52 -37.62
CA SER A 239 25.36 -3.13 -38.90
C SER A 239 23.89 -3.50 -38.81
#